data_AF-A0A3D2SAA3-F1
#
_entry.id   AF-A0A3D2SAA3-F1
#
_cell.length_a   1.000
_cell.length_b   1.000
_cell.length_c   1.000
_cell.angle_alpha   90.00
_cell.angle_beta   90.00
_cell.angle_gamma   90.00
#
_symmetry.space_group_name_H-M   'P 1'
#
loop_
_entity.id
_entity.type
_entity.pdbx_description
1 polymer ?
#
loop_
_entity_poly.entity_id
_entity_poly.type
_entity_poly.pdbx_seq_one_letter_code
_entity_poly.pdbx_strand_id
1 'polypeptide(L)'
;AGINVAGITPQVDPSKSTGSSNRALLDSGLLDIQQRNLLPFHPEYTIEGASSDMLVLSVGDNPENLNTGSYVPFKVDYMGVLSLMNSRYIEKRVV
;
A
#
# COMPACT_ATOMS: atom_id res chain seq x y z
N ALA A 1 20.58 -12.59 -1.02
CA ALA A 1 19.47 -11.73 -0.57
C ALA A 1 18.19 -12.25 -1.21
N GLY A 2 17.09 -12.30 -0.46
CA GLY A 2 15.79 -12.73 -1.00
C GLY A 2 15.22 -11.67 -1.95
N ILE A 3 14.57 -12.12 -3.02
CA ILE A 3 13.86 -11.28 -3.98
C ILE A 3 12.39 -11.24 -3.52
N ASN A 4 11.77 -10.06 -3.44
CA ASN A 4 10.33 -9.99 -3.15
C ASN A 4 9.49 -10.43 -4.36
N VAL A 5 8.18 -10.58 -4.21
CA VAL A 5 7.30 -11.03 -5.31
C VAL A 5 7.22 -10.06 -6.49
N ALA A 6 7.67 -8.82 -6.31
CA ALA A 6 7.80 -7.81 -7.36
C ALA A 6 9.14 -7.88 -8.11
N GLY A 7 9.99 -8.86 -7.81
CA GLY A 7 11.31 -9.00 -8.44
C GLY A 7 12.38 -8.04 -7.90
N ILE A 8 12.10 -7.33 -6.81
CA ILE A 8 12.98 -6.31 -6.24
C ILE A 8 13.83 -6.94 -5.15
N THR A 9 15.15 -6.72 -5.22
CA THR A 9 16.06 -6.99 -4.12
C THR A 9 16.13 -5.74 -3.24
N PRO A 10 15.69 -5.79 -1.98
CA PRO A 10 15.79 -4.64 -1.08
C PRO A 10 17.27 -4.32 -0.84
N GLN A 11 17.68 -3.10 -1.20
CA GLN A 11 19.00 -2.58 -0.87
C GLN A 11 18.89 -1.79 0.45
N VAL A 12 19.61 -2.24 1.47
CA VAL A 12 19.70 -1.53 2.74
C VAL A 12 20.93 -0.64 2.69
N ASP A 13 20.73 0.68 2.75
CA ASP A 13 21.79 1.66 2.87
C ASP A 13 22.20 1.80 4.35
N PRO A 14 23.39 1.33 4.76
CA PRO A 14 23.83 1.37 6.15
C PRO A 14 24.08 2.79 6.68
N SER A 15 24.12 3.81 5.82
CA SER A 15 24.33 5.21 6.22
C SER A 15 23.04 5.93 6.64
N LYS A 16 21.87 5.36 6.35
CA LYS A 16 20.58 5.92 6.77
C LYS A 16 20.18 5.35 8.14
N SER A 17 20.07 6.24 9.13
CA SER A 17 19.44 5.93 10.41
C SER A 17 18.05 5.35 10.17
N THR A 18 17.82 4.13 10.66
CA THR A 18 16.52 3.46 10.71
C THR A 18 15.65 4.16 11.77
N GLY A 19 15.11 5.33 11.44
CA GLY A 19 14.01 5.89 12.24
C GLY A 19 12.90 4.85 12.35
N SER A 20 12.24 4.76 13.50
CA SER A 20 11.07 3.91 13.67
C SER A 20 9.95 4.44 12.77
N SER A 21 9.63 3.75 11.68
CA SER A 21 8.45 4.05 10.88
C SER A 21 7.33 3.09 11.23
N ASN A 22 6.13 3.63 11.47
CA ASN A 22 4.94 2.81 11.63
C ASN A 22 4.53 2.30 10.24
N ARG A 23 4.31 1.00 10.14
CA ARG A 23 3.91 0.34 8.90
C ARG A 23 2.54 -0.30 9.09
N ALA A 24 1.60 0.08 8.24
CA ALA A 24 0.30 -0.58 8.14
C ALA A 24 0.36 -1.63 7.03
N LEU A 25 -0.29 -2.76 7.28
CA LEU A 25 -0.55 -3.79 6.28
C LEU A 25 -2.02 -3.67 5.85
N LEU A 26 -2.23 -3.52 4.55
CA LEU A 26 -3.57 -3.40 3.97
C LEU A 26 -3.93 -4.70 3.26
N ASP A 27 -5.22 -5.06 3.27
CA ASP A 27 -5.73 -6.34 2.73
C ASP A 27 -5.90 -6.38 1.19
N SER A 28 -5.27 -5.44 0.49
CA SER A 28 -5.27 -5.37 -0.97
C SER A 28 -3.86 -5.51 -1.49
N GLY A 29 -3.67 -6.23 -2.59
CA GLY A 29 -2.35 -6.51 -3.17
C GLY A 29 -2.28 -6.33 -4.69
N LEU A 30 -1.19 -6.82 -5.28
CA LEU A 30 -0.91 -6.74 -6.72
C LEU A 30 -1.93 -7.50 -7.59
N LEU A 31 -2.67 -8.47 -7.03
CA LEU A 31 -3.74 -9.14 -7.74
C LEU A 31 -4.98 -8.25 -7.92
N ASP A 32 -5.12 -7.20 -7.10
CA ASP A 32 -6.25 -6.28 -7.15
C ASP A 32 -5.93 -5.00 -7.94
N ILE A 33 -4.77 -4.41 -7.66
CA ILE A 33 -4.37 -3.12 -8.22
C ILE A 33 -2.85 -2.94 -8.18
N GLN A 34 -2.29 -2.27 -9.19
CA GLN A 34 -0.88 -1.91 -9.15
C GLN A 34 -0.65 -0.69 -8.25
N GLN A 35 0.42 -0.72 -7.47
CA GLN A 35 0.81 0.37 -6.55
C GLN A 35 0.85 1.75 -7.23
N ARG A 36 1.33 1.81 -8.48
CA ARG A 36 1.43 3.05 -9.26
C ARG A 36 0.10 3.73 -9.56
N ASN A 37 -1.02 2.99 -9.45
CA ASN A 37 -2.36 3.49 -9.69
C ASN A 37 -3.09 3.89 -8.40
N LEU A 38 -2.43 3.74 -7.24
CA LEU A 38 -2.90 4.15 -5.93
C LEU A 38 -2.09 5.36 -5.44
N LEU A 39 -2.78 6.41 -5.05
CA LEU A 39 -2.18 7.57 -4.39
C LEU A 39 -2.81 7.73 -3.01
N PRO A 40 -2.04 7.59 -1.91
CA PRO A 40 -2.55 7.85 -0.57
C PRO A 40 -3.14 9.27 -0.46
N PHE A 41 -4.25 9.42 0.26
CA PHE A 41 -4.83 10.74 0.47
C PHE A 41 -3.96 11.62 1.36
N HIS A 42 -3.33 11.04 2.39
CA HIS A 42 -2.47 11.75 3.31
C HIS A 42 -1.04 11.86 2.73
N PRO A 43 -0.45 13.06 2.67
CA PRO A 43 0.83 13.28 2.00
C PRO A 43 2.03 12.62 2.72
N GLU A 44 1.93 12.33 4.02
CA GLU A 44 2.96 11.58 4.75
C GLU A 44 2.91 10.08 4.49
N TYR A 45 1.83 9.57 3.89
CA TYR A 45 1.69 8.14 3.67
C TYR A 45 2.38 7.73 2.38
N THR A 46 3.19 6.67 2.46
CA THR A 46 3.97 6.18 1.33
C THR A 46 3.78 4.68 1.18
N ILE A 47 3.44 4.22 -0.03
CA ILE A 47 3.41 2.79 -0.34
C ILE A 47 4.86 2.33 -0.52
N GLU A 48 5.32 1.44 0.36
CA GLU A 48 6.70 0.94 0.34
C GLU A 48 6.86 -0.40 -0.40
N GLY A 49 5.76 -1.12 -0.61
CA GLY A 49 5.77 -2.37 -1.34
C GLY A 49 4.41 -3.07 -1.36
N ALA A 50 4.36 -4.20 -2.05
CA ALA A 50 3.18 -5.06 -2.11
C ALA A 50 3.56 -6.52 -2.34
N SER A 51 2.70 -7.41 -1.88
CA SER A 51 2.61 -8.81 -2.30
C SER A 51 1.39 -9.04 -3.20
N SER A 52 1.10 -10.29 -3.53
CA SER A 52 -0.12 -10.66 -4.27
C SER A 52 -1.41 -10.23 -3.54
N ASP A 53 -1.39 -10.24 -2.20
CA ASP A 53 -2.54 -10.14 -1.30
C ASP A 53 -2.43 -9.00 -0.27
N MET A 54 -1.34 -8.23 -0.26
CA MET A 54 -1.09 -7.22 0.76
C MET A 54 -0.33 -6.01 0.21
N LEU A 55 -0.60 -4.84 0.77
CA LEU A 55 0.12 -3.59 0.52
C LEU A 55 0.79 -3.14 1.82
N VAL A 56 2.04 -2.69 1.73
CA VAL A 56 2.79 -2.12 2.85
C VAL A 56 2.75 -0.61 2.74
N LEU A 57 2.09 0.03 3.71
CA LEU A 57 1.97 1.48 3.80
C LEU A 57 2.78 2.00 4.98
N SER A 58 3.73 2.90 4.73
CA SER A 58 4.39 3.69 5.76
C SER A 58 3.48 4.84 6.15
N VAL A 59 3.16 4.97 7.43
CA VAL A 59 2.21 5.98 7.95
C VAL A 59 2.87 7.05 8.82
N GLY A 60 4.20 7.15 8.76
CA GLY A 60 4.98 8.13 9.54
C GLY A 60 4.70 8.02 11.04
N ASP A 61 4.41 9.16 11.66
CA ASP A 61 4.05 9.27 13.08
C ASP A 61 2.57 8.96 13.36
N ASN A 62 1.85 8.39 12.38
CA ASN A 62 0.44 8.03 12.47
C ASN A 62 -0.49 9.21 12.84
N PRO A 63 -0.50 10.31 12.04
CA PRO A 63 -1.27 11.53 12.34
C PRO A 63 -2.78 11.29 12.50
N GLU A 64 -3.33 10.29 11.81
CA GLU A 64 -4.75 9.92 11.83
C GLU A 64 -5.10 8.90 12.93
N ASN A 65 -4.15 8.52 13.80
CA ASN A 65 -4.31 7.48 14.83
C ASN A 65 -4.92 6.17 14.27
N LEU A 66 -4.42 5.72 13.11
CA LEU A 66 -4.82 4.47 12.48
C LEU A 66 -4.56 3.29 13.43
N ASN A 67 -5.57 2.42 13.54
CA ASN A 67 -5.53 1.15 14.26
C ASN A 67 -6.00 0.01 13.35
N THR A 68 -5.78 -1.25 13.75
CA THR A 68 -6.30 -2.41 13.03
C THR A 68 -7.82 -2.29 12.81
N GLY A 69 -8.26 -2.48 11.56
CA GLY A 69 -9.66 -2.31 11.15
C GLY A 69 -10.04 -0.90 10.71
N SER A 70 -9.11 0.07 10.79
CA SER A 70 -9.31 1.40 10.20
C SER A 70 -9.28 1.34 8.68
N TYR A 71 -10.03 2.23 8.03
CA TYR A 71 -9.98 2.40 6.59
C TYR A 71 -8.97 3.47 6.21
N VAL A 72 -8.22 3.24 5.13
CA VAL A 72 -7.29 4.22 4.56
C VAL A 72 -7.79 4.60 3.16
N PRO A 73 -8.14 5.87 2.92
CA PRO A 73 -8.61 6.31 1.61
C PRO A 73 -7.46 6.50 0.62
N PHE A 74 -7.69 6.11 -0.63
CA PHE A 74 -6.79 6.31 -1.76
C PHE A 74 -7.49 7.06 -2.87
N LYS A 75 -6.76 7.95 -3.55
CA LYS A 75 -7.11 8.38 -4.90
C LYS A 75 -6.64 7.30 -5.87
N VAL A 76 -7.48 7.01 -6.86
CA VAL A 76 -7.23 5.96 -7.83
C VAL A 76 -7.33 6.57 -9.22
N ASP A 77 -6.36 6.27 -10.07
CA ASP A 77 -6.44 6.67 -11.47
C ASP A 77 -7.38 5.75 -12.28
N TYR A 78 -7.62 6.10 -13.54
CA TYR A 78 -8.53 5.34 -14.40
C TYR A 78 -8.13 3.85 -14.55
N MET A 79 -6.83 3.56 -14.66
CA MET A 79 -6.35 2.17 -14.77
C MET A 79 -6.59 1.41 -13.46
N GLY A 80 -6.35 2.06 -12.32
CA GLY A 80 -6.64 1.48 -11.01
C GLY A 80 -8.13 1.21 -10.81
N VAL A 81 -9.00 2.14 -11.19
CA VAL A 81 -10.46 1.94 -11.12
C VAL A 81 -10.88 0.75 -12.00
N LEU A 82 -10.38 0.67 -13.23
CA LEU A 82 -10.66 -0.46 -14.12
C LEU A 82 -10.23 -1.80 -13.52
N SER A 83 -9.02 -1.86 -12.93
CA SER A 83 -8.53 -3.06 -12.25
C SER A 83 -9.41 -3.43 -11.04
N LEU A 84 -9.71 -2.47 -10.16
CA LEU A 84 -10.54 -2.71 -8.97
C LEU A 84 -11.95 -3.16 -9.32
N MET A 85 -12.56 -2.58 -10.34
CA MET A 85 -13.89 -2.97 -10.83
C MET A 85 -13.92 -4.40 -11.36
N ASN A 86 -12.80 -4.89 -11.92
CA ASN A 86 -12.67 -6.27 -12.42
C ASN A 86 -12.14 -7.27 -11.38
N SER A 87 -11.53 -6.82 -10.27
CA SER A 87 -11.07 -7.73 -9.22
C SER A 87 -12.24 -8.48 -8.58
N ARG A 88 -12.07 -9.78 -8.31
CA ARG A 88 -13.06 -10.57 -7.56
C ARG A 88 -12.91 -10.46 -6.04
N TYR A 89 -11.80 -9.91 -5.57
CA TYR A 89 -11.46 -9.86 -4.14
C TYR A 89 -11.83 -8.52 -3.48
N ILE A 90 -12.28 -7.54 -4.27
CA ILE A 90 -12.69 -6.22 -3.79
C ILE A 90 -14.22 -6.12 -3.75
N GLU A 91 -14.79 -5.74 -2.60
CA GLU A 91 -16.22 -5.41 -2.46
C GLU A 91 -16.53 -4.09 -3.21
N LYS A 92 -17.64 -4.05 -3.96
CA LYS A 92 -18.16 -2.82 -4.58
C LYS A 92 -19.44 -2.43 -3.89
N ARG A 93 -19.43 -1.26 -3.26
CA ARG A 93 -20.59 -0.68 -2.60
C ARG A 93 -21.07 0.54 -3.37
N VAL A 94 -22.32 0.52 -3.82
CA VAL A 94 -23.00 1.69 -4.39
C VAL A 94 -23.81 2.32 -3.26
N VAL A 95 -23.57 3.60 -2.99
CA VAL A 95 -24.26 4.40 -1.97
C VAL A 95 -25.12 5.49 -2.59
#